data_AF-A0AA37S676-F1
#
_entry.id   AF-A0AA37S676-F1
#
_cell.length_a   1.000
_cell.length_b   1.000
_cell.length_c   1.000
_cell.angle_alpha   90.00
_cell.angle_beta   90.00
_cell.angle_gamma   90.00
#
_symmetry.space_group_name_H-M   'P 1'
#
loop_
_entity.id
_entity.type
_entity.pdbx_description
1 polymer ?
#
loop_
_entity_poly.entity_id
_entity_poly.type
_entity_poly.pdbx_seq_one_letter_code
_entity_poly.pdbx_strand_id
1 'polypeptide(L)'
;MDDVTITLINLDQTLILSKRDFSIAEKDEDGIELLYKGETRCQPYVFFKPLLNRGDRSQYDYEMLLFECYEDFADVLEQHVEEHSDHFVVRSRFVLRQDETEALSGLEFSYPEEEGVYQYHIQNSIVPVDNSTISTNPLNIEVEGSLTAERVEVPLVGSYLCPTD
;
A
#
# COMPACT_ATOMS: atom_id res chain seq x y z
N MET A 1 -13.44 9.38 30.69
CA MET A 1 -12.54 9.54 29.54
C MET A 1 -13.03 8.50 28.59
N ASP A 2 -13.73 8.92 27.53
CA ASP A 2 -14.19 7.99 26.51
C ASP A 2 -12.95 7.51 25.77
N ASP A 3 -12.74 6.20 25.72
CA ASP A 3 -11.67 5.60 24.95
C ASP A 3 -11.90 5.96 23.48
N VAL A 4 -11.15 6.93 22.97
CA VAL A 4 -11.22 7.32 21.55
C VAL A 4 -10.75 6.12 20.74
N THR A 5 -11.57 5.61 19.82
CA THR A 5 -11.20 4.53 18.90
C THR A 5 -10.91 5.12 17.52
N ILE A 6 -9.86 4.62 16.85
CA ILE A 6 -9.61 4.91 15.44
C ILE A 6 -9.94 3.68 14.60
N THR A 7 -10.31 3.91 13.35
CA THR A 7 -10.48 2.84 12.37
C THR A 7 -9.24 2.75 11.51
N LEU A 8 -8.72 1.54 11.34
CA LEU A 8 -7.61 1.22 10.45
C LEU A 8 -8.09 0.26 9.36
N ILE A 9 -7.48 0.33 8.19
CA ILE A 9 -7.57 -0.66 7.13
C ILE A 9 -6.24 -1.39 7.08
N ASN A 10 -6.25 -2.67 7.40
CA ASN A 10 -5.12 -3.56 7.23
C ASN A 10 -5.15 -4.14 5.81
N LEU A 11 -4.05 -4.00 5.08
CA LEU A 11 -3.84 -4.56 3.75
C LEU A 11 -2.78 -5.65 3.83
N ASP A 12 -3.22 -6.90 3.84
CA ASP A 12 -2.34 -8.07 3.90
C ASP A 12 -2.01 -8.53 2.48
N GLN A 13 -0.77 -8.29 2.08
CA GLN A 13 -0.22 -8.63 0.78
C GLN A 13 0.67 -9.88 0.90
N THR A 14 0.55 -10.78 -0.07
CA THR A 14 1.55 -11.81 -0.35
C THR A 14 1.94 -11.71 -1.82
N LEU A 15 3.23 -11.54 -2.11
CA LEU A 15 3.80 -11.55 -3.45
C LEU A 15 4.66 -12.79 -3.66
N ILE A 16 4.56 -13.39 -4.85
CA ILE A 16 5.39 -14.49 -5.31
C ILE A 16 6.29 -13.95 -6.43
N LEU A 17 7.58 -13.84 -6.16
CA LEU A 17 8.53 -13.14 -7.03
C LEU A 17 9.57 -14.10 -7.59
N SER A 18 9.57 -14.27 -8.91
CA SER A 18 10.54 -15.12 -9.63
C SER A 18 11.98 -14.63 -9.46
N LYS A 19 12.89 -15.52 -9.05
CA LYS A 19 14.34 -15.22 -8.98
C LYS A 19 15.00 -14.99 -10.33
N ARG A 20 14.29 -15.27 -11.43
CA ARG A 20 14.77 -14.92 -12.78
C ARG A 20 14.72 -13.41 -13.02
N ASP A 21 13.76 -12.76 -12.37
CA ASP A 21 13.46 -11.35 -12.57
C ASP A 21 13.82 -10.51 -11.35
N PHE A 22 13.86 -11.09 -10.16
CA PHE A 22 14.15 -10.38 -8.91
C PHE A 22 15.35 -10.96 -8.18
N SER A 23 16.03 -10.08 -7.45
CA SER A 23 17.04 -10.43 -6.45
C SER A 23 16.92 -9.48 -5.26
N ILE A 24 17.40 -9.91 -4.08
CA ILE A 24 17.41 -9.05 -2.89
C ILE A 24 18.58 -8.07 -3.02
N ALA A 25 18.28 -6.77 -2.98
CA ALA A 25 19.28 -5.72 -2.95
C ALA A 25 19.70 -5.41 -1.50
N GLU A 26 18.71 -5.23 -0.62
CA GLU A 26 18.87 -4.88 0.78
C GLU A 26 17.72 -5.47 1.61
N LYS A 27 17.99 -5.78 2.87
CA LYS A 27 17.00 -6.24 3.84
C LYS A 27 17.39 -5.76 5.22
N ASP A 28 16.54 -4.96 5.83
CA ASP A 28 16.74 -4.37 7.15
C ASP A 28 15.44 -4.39 7.97
N GLU A 29 15.37 -3.54 9.00
CA GLU A 29 14.19 -3.39 9.86
C GLU A 29 13.07 -2.60 9.18
N ASP A 30 13.40 -1.77 8.17
CA ASP A 30 12.47 -0.91 7.44
C ASP A 30 11.80 -1.66 6.28
N GLY A 31 12.44 -2.72 5.77
CA GLY A 31 11.82 -3.67 4.85
C GLY A 31 12.79 -4.43 3.94
N ILE A 32 12.30 -4.75 2.74
CA ILE A 32 13.06 -5.38 1.67
C ILE A 32 13.13 -4.48 0.44
N GLU A 33 14.36 -4.18 0.02
CA GLU A 33 14.64 -3.68 -1.32
C GLU A 33 14.99 -4.83 -2.25
N LEU A 34 14.37 -4.81 -3.42
CA LEU A 34 14.55 -5.77 -4.50
C LEU A 34 15.22 -5.09 -5.68
N LEU A 35 16.00 -5.84 -6.44
CA LEU A 35 16.53 -5.44 -7.72
C LEU A 35 15.80 -6.19 -8.84
N TYR A 36 14.92 -5.49 -9.56
CA TYR A 36 14.24 -6.01 -10.73
C TYR A 36 15.17 -5.98 -11.95
N LYS A 37 15.35 -7.15 -12.57
CA LYS A 37 16.22 -7.43 -13.73
C LYS A 37 17.67 -6.95 -13.58
N GLY A 38 18.15 -6.83 -12.35
CA GLY A 38 19.51 -6.34 -12.09
C GLY A 38 19.69 -4.82 -12.24
N GLU A 39 18.61 -4.07 -12.51
CA GLU A 39 18.71 -2.65 -12.91
C GLU A 39 17.89 -1.71 -12.02
N THR A 40 16.66 -2.08 -11.67
CA THR A 40 15.73 -1.18 -10.96
C THR A 40 15.58 -1.59 -9.50
N ARG A 41 15.99 -0.71 -8.58
CA ARG A 41 15.67 -0.86 -7.15
C ARG A 41 14.18 -0.62 -6.92
N CYS A 42 13.54 -1.53 -6.22
CA CYS A 42 12.10 -1.52 -6.03
C CYS A 42 11.69 -2.22 -4.73
N GLN A 43 10.47 -1.96 -4.28
CA GLN A 43 9.94 -2.50 -3.04
C GLN A 43 8.46 -2.92 -3.19
N PRO A 44 8.01 -3.93 -2.42
CA PRO A 44 6.59 -4.32 -2.35
C PRO A 44 5.70 -3.13 -1.99
N TYR A 45 4.51 -3.08 -2.59
CA TYR A 45 3.59 -1.96 -2.40
C TYR A 45 2.13 -2.34 -2.71
N VAL A 46 1.17 -1.56 -2.19
CA VAL A 46 -0.27 -1.69 -2.49
C VAL A 46 -0.74 -0.51 -3.33
N PHE A 47 -1.13 -0.76 -4.57
CA PHE A 47 -1.52 0.31 -5.48
C PHE A 47 -3.02 0.54 -5.49
N PHE A 48 -3.43 1.79 -5.22
CA PHE A 48 -4.81 2.24 -5.32
C PHE A 48 -5.09 2.68 -6.76
N LYS A 49 -5.52 1.74 -7.60
CA LYS A 49 -5.80 2.00 -9.01
C LYS A 49 -7.12 2.77 -9.17
N PRO A 50 -7.13 3.97 -9.78
CA PRO A 50 -8.36 4.70 -10.04
C PRO A 50 -9.38 3.91 -10.86
N LEU A 51 -10.62 3.83 -10.40
CA LEU A 51 -11.75 3.35 -11.16
C LEU A 51 -12.34 4.54 -11.94
N LEU A 52 -11.71 4.87 -13.07
CA LEU A 52 -12.09 5.97 -13.96
C LEU A 52 -13.49 5.74 -14.56
N ASN A 53 -14.56 6.05 -13.83
CA ASN A 53 -15.91 5.81 -14.34
C ASN A 53 -16.98 6.84 -14.00
N ARG A 54 -16.67 7.94 -13.28
CA ARG A 54 -17.71 8.91 -12.89
C ARG A 54 -17.18 10.35 -12.80
N GLY A 55 -16.99 11.01 -13.94
CA GLY A 55 -16.75 12.46 -14.04
C GLY A 55 -15.56 12.82 -14.93
N ASP A 56 -15.49 14.09 -15.36
CA ASP A 56 -14.40 14.68 -16.15
C ASP A 56 -13.05 14.80 -15.36
N ARG A 57 -12.88 13.99 -14.31
CA ARG A 57 -11.71 14.01 -13.43
C ARG A 57 -10.53 13.32 -14.10
N SER A 58 -9.37 13.96 -14.02
CA SER A 58 -8.11 13.44 -14.54
C SER A 58 -7.48 12.42 -13.59
N GLN A 59 -6.55 11.61 -14.11
CA GLN A 59 -5.74 10.72 -13.27
C GLN A 59 -4.97 11.49 -12.18
N TYR A 60 -4.53 12.71 -12.49
CA TYR A 60 -3.82 13.58 -11.55
C TYR A 60 -4.69 13.93 -10.33
N ASP A 61 -5.99 14.14 -10.51
CA ASP A 61 -6.89 14.48 -9.40
C ASP A 61 -7.04 13.32 -8.41
N TYR A 62 -7.07 12.08 -8.91
CA TYR A 62 -7.10 10.87 -8.07
C TYR A 62 -5.80 10.66 -7.29
N GLU A 63 -4.68 10.96 -7.94
CA GLU A 63 -3.34 10.82 -7.37
C GLU A 63 -3.07 11.86 -6.28
N MET A 64 -3.45 13.12 -6.53
CA MET A 64 -3.32 14.20 -5.56
C MET A 64 -4.18 13.98 -4.31
N LEU A 65 -5.41 13.48 -4.46
CA LEU A 65 -6.28 13.23 -3.31
C LEU A 65 -5.66 12.22 -2.32
N LEU A 66 -5.14 11.09 -2.83
CA LEU A 66 -4.48 10.11 -1.96
C LEU A 66 -3.24 10.68 -1.28
N PHE A 67 -2.47 11.51 -2.00
CA PHE A 67 -1.29 12.17 -1.45
C PHE A 67 -1.65 13.18 -0.34
N GLU A 68 -2.67 14.00 -0.56
CA GLU A 68 -3.13 15.02 0.39
C GLU A 68 -3.75 14.42 1.65
N CYS A 69 -4.50 13.32 1.52
CA CYS A 69 -5.19 12.68 2.65
C CYS A 69 -4.27 11.82 3.51
N TYR A 70 -3.23 11.21 2.94
CA TYR A 70 -2.42 10.23 3.65
C TYR A 70 -0.95 10.61 3.84
N GLU A 71 -0.50 11.75 3.28
CA GLU A 71 0.86 12.29 3.46
C GLU A 71 1.96 11.24 3.18
N ASP A 72 1.80 10.53 2.05
CA ASP A 72 2.46 9.28 1.67
C ASP A 72 1.63 8.03 2.02
N PHE A 73 1.90 6.92 1.35
CA PHE A 73 0.92 5.84 1.22
C PHE A 73 0.79 4.95 2.47
N ALA A 74 -0.06 3.91 2.42
CA ALA A 74 -0.29 2.98 3.54
C ALA A 74 1.03 2.49 4.18
N ASP A 75 1.18 2.73 5.48
CA ASP A 75 2.40 2.45 6.24
C ASP A 75 2.69 0.95 6.27
N VAL A 76 3.95 0.56 6.09
CA VAL A 76 4.37 -0.84 6.29
C VAL A 76 4.42 -1.11 7.80
N LEU A 77 3.51 -1.94 8.30
CA LEU A 77 3.51 -2.37 9.69
C LEU A 77 4.42 -3.60 9.91
N GLU A 78 4.43 -4.52 8.95
CA GLU A 78 5.17 -5.77 9.06
C GLU A 78 5.58 -6.26 7.68
N GLN A 79 6.80 -6.80 7.55
CA GLN A 79 7.25 -7.41 6.31
C GLN A 79 8.15 -8.63 6.56
N HIS A 80 7.85 -9.73 5.87
CA HIS A 80 8.56 -11.00 5.96
C HIS A 80 8.91 -11.53 4.58
N VAL A 81 10.08 -12.16 4.47
CA VAL A 81 10.60 -12.70 3.22
C VAL A 81 11.05 -14.13 3.43
N GLU A 82 10.43 -15.03 2.68
CA GLU A 82 10.81 -16.44 2.59
C GLU A 82 11.48 -16.70 1.24
N GLU A 83 12.67 -17.32 1.28
CA GLU A 83 13.44 -17.63 0.10
C GLU A 83 13.31 -19.10 -0.28
N HIS A 84 12.82 -19.37 -1.49
CA HIS A 84 12.74 -20.70 -2.08
C HIS A 84 13.81 -20.88 -3.17
N SER A 85 13.89 -22.06 -3.78
CA SER A 85 14.91 -22.35 -4.79
C SER A 85 14.83 -21.46 -6.04
N ASP A 86 13.63 -21.08 -6.45
CA ASP A 86 13.32 -20.43 -7.73
C ASP A 86 12.52 -19.13 -7.59
N HIS A 87 12.01 -18.82 -6.39
CA HIS A 87 11.24 -17.62 -6.12
C HIS A 87 11.44 -17.12 -4.68
N PHE A 88 10.96 -15.91 -4.42
CA PHE A 88 10.75 -15.35 -3.09
C PHE A 88 9.26 -15.29 -2.81
N VAL A 89 8.88 -15.50 -1.55
CA VAL A 89 7.55 -15.17 -1.04
C VAL A 89 7.71 -13.98 -0.10
N VAL A 90 7.11 -12.85 -0.46
CA VAL A 90 7.14 -11.64 0.35
C VAL A 90 5.76 -11.42 0.94
N ARG A 91 5.66 -11.33 2.26
CA ARG A 91 4.42 -11.02 2.97
C ARG A 91 4.56 -9.66 3.63
N SER A 92 3.64 -8.76 3.33
CA SER A 92 3.64 -7.40 3.85
C SER A 92 2.27 -7.10 4.44
N ARG A 93 2.24 -6.40 5.57
CA ARG A 93 1.03 -5.78 6.10
C ARG A 93 1.19 -4.28 6.00
N PHE A 94 0.31 -3.65 5.22
CA PHE A 94 0.21 -2.20 5.19
C PHE A 94 -0.98 -1.74 6.03
N VAL A 95 -0.90 -0.55 6.60
CA VAL A 95 -1.95 0.06 7.41
C VAL A 95 -2.30 1.42 6.85
N LEU A 96 -3.59 1.65 6.67
CA LEU A 96 -4.14 2.96 6.33
C LEU A 96 -5.09 3.39 7.44
N ARG A 97 -4.96 4.62 7.93
CA ARG A 97 -5.99 5.18 8.82
C ARG A 97 -7.23 5.49 7.99
N GLN A 98 -8.39 5.03 8.44
CA GLN A 98 -9.65 5.29 7.77
C GLN A 98 -10.37 6.47 8.43
N ASP A 99 -10.74 7.47 7.64
CA ASP A 99 -11.63 8.55 8.06
C ASP A 99 -13.11 8.12 8.01
N GLU A 100 -13.96 8.79 8.79
CA GLU A 100 -15.36 8.39 8.98
C GLU A 100 -16.19 8.37 7.69
N THR A 101 -15.81 9.18 6.70
CA THR A 101 -16.50 9.33 5.42
C THR A 101 -16.12 8.25 4.41
N GLU A 102 -15.00 7.57 4.62
CA GLU A 102 -14.44 6.60 3.69
C GLU A 102 -15.12 5.24 3.80
N ALA A 103 -15.15 4.50 2.71
CA ALA A 103 -15.74 3.16 2.68
C ALA A 103 -14.80 2.14 2.01
N LEU A 104 -14.71 0.97 2.63
CA LEU A 104 -14.02 -0.21 2.09
C LEU A 104 -15.04 -1.32 1.85
N SER A 105 -15.05 -1.88 0.63
CA SER A 105 -15.85 -3.04 0.27
C SER A 105 -14.98 -4.05 -0.49
N GLY A 106 -14.45 -5.05 0.22
CA GLY A 106 -13.44 -5.94 -0.34
C GLY A 106 -12.17 -5.16 -0.65
N LEU A 107 -11.73 -5.17 -1.92
CA LEU A 107 -10.59 -4.38 -2.40
C LEU A 107 -11.01 -3.10 -3.12
N GLU A 108 -12.26 -2.67 -2.98
CA GLU A 108 -12.72 -1.38 -3.48
C GLU A 108 -12.74 -0.36 -2.35
N PHE A 109 -11.98 0.73 -2.54
CA PHE A 109 -11.91 1.85 -1.62
C PHE A 109 -12.64 3.05 -2.23
N SER A 110 -13.46 3.73 -1.43
CA SER A 110 -14.24 4.89 -1.87
C SER A 110 -14.05 6.05 -0.90
N TYR A 111 -13.76 7.21 -1.46
CA TYR A 111 -13.56 8.46 -0.75
C TYR A 111 -14.57 9.50 -1.27
N PRO A 112 -15.58 9.89 -0.46
CA PRO A 112 -16.55 10.92 -0.85
C PRO A 112 -15.98 12.34 -0.70
N GLU A 113 -16.04 13.14 -1.77
CA GLU A 113 -15.76 14.57 -1.76
C GLU A 113 -17.00 15.39 -2.15
N GLU A 114 -17.00 16.71 -1.90
CA GLU A 114 -18.10 17.61 -2.27
C GLU A 114 -18.49 17.48 -3.76
N GLU A 115 -17.49 17.32 -4.63
CA GLU A 115 -17.67 17.22 -6.08
C GLU A 115 -18.07 15.81 -6.56
N GLY A 116 -18.14 14.81 -5.65
CA GLY A 116 -18.43 13.41 -5.97
C GLY A 116 -17.45 12.40 -5.39
N VAL A 117 -17.69 11.12 -5.61
CA VAL A 117 -16.95 10.01 -4.97
C VAL A 117 -15.76 9.55 -5.83
N TYR A 118 -14.56 9.56 -5.25
CA TYR A 118 -13.37 8.92 -5.82
C TYR A 118 -13.39 7.43 -5.46
N GLN A 119 -13.24 6.58 -6.47
CA GLN A 119 -13.25 5.12 -6.29
C GLN A 119 -11.95 4.52 -6.79
N TYR A 120 -11.41 3.58 -6.01
CA TYR A 120 -10.14 2.91 -6.28
C TYR A 120 -10.32 1.40 -6.14
N HIS A 121 -9.60 0.65 -6.96
CA HIS A 121 -9.36 -0.77 -6.74
C HIS A 121 -7.95 -0.96 -6.21
N ILE A 122 -7.84 -1.52 -5.01
CA ILE A 122 -6.55 -1.80 -4.37
C ILE A 122 -6.00 -3.10 -4.98
N GLN A 123 -4.76 -3.07 -5.47
CA GLN A 123 -4.12 -4.21 -6.10
C GLN A 123 -2.66 -4.36 -5.67
N ASN A 124 -2.15 -5.58 -5.80
CA ASN A 124 -0.74 -5.87 -5.57
C ASN A 124 0.15 -5.09 -6.53
N SER A 125 1.31 -4.68 -6.02
CA SER A 125 2.21 -3.80 -6.73
C SER A 125 3.65 -3.90 -6.22
N ILE A 126 4.56 -3.38 -7.02
CA ILE A 126 5.94 -3.07 -6.67
C ILE A 126 6.23 -1.66 -7.18
N VAL A 127 6.92 -0.83 -6.40
CA VAL A 127 7.28 0.55 -6.75
C VAL A 127 8.80 0.72 -6.76
N PRO A 128 9.36 1.64 -7.57
CA PRO A 128 10.78 1.97 -7.48
C PRO A 128 11.12 2.64 -6.14
N VAL A 129 12.32 2.38 -5.59
CA VAL A 129 12.82 3.01 -4.36
C VAL A 129 13.24 4.46 -4.61
N ASP A 130 13.84 4.74 -5.77
CA ASP A 130 14.27 6.09 -6.18
C ASP A 130 13.28 6.72 -7.16
N ASN A 131 12.40 7.60 -6.66
CA ASN A 131 12.10 8.91 -7.26
C ASN A 131 11.09 9.66 -6.38
N SER A 132 11.55 10.79 -5.88
CA SER A 132 10.88 11.71 -4.98
C SER A 132 9.40 12.01 -5.27
N THR A 133 8.64 12.01 -4.17
CA THR A 133 7.49 12.85 -3.80
C THR A 133 6.11 12.57 -4.38
N ILE A 134 5.96 11.75 -5.43
CA ILE A 134 4.65 11.22 -5.82
C ILE A 134 4.88 9.83 -6.47
N SER A 135 4.93 8.77 -5.66
CA SER A 135 5.06 7.39 -6.19
C SER A 135 3.70 6.87 -6.68
N THR A 136 3.15 7.49 -7.73
CA THR A 136 1.81 7.12 -8.24
C THR A 136 1.82 6.13 -9.39
N ASN A 137 3.00 5.73 -9.87
CA ASN A 137 3.08 4.75 -10.94
C ASN A 137 3.83 3.52 -10.45
N PRO A 138 3.11 2.40 -10.20
CA PRO A 138 3.78 1.15 -9.92
C PRO A 138 4.70 0.79 -11.08
N LEU A 139 5.71 -0.04 -10.82
CA LEU A 139 6.33 -0.76 -11.91
C LEU A 139 5.17 -1.52 -12.57
N ASN A 140 4.89 -1.21 -13.85
CA ASN A 140 3.80 -1.82 -14.63
C ASN A 140 4.15 -3.28 -14.97
N ILE A 141 4.37 -4.06 -13.92
CA ILE A 141 4.73 -5.47 -13.93
C ILE A 141 3.59 -6.21 -13.26
N GLU A 142 3.21 -7.33 -13.87
CA GLU A 142 2.25 -8.22 -13.28
C GLU A 142 2.93 -8.97 -12.12
N VAL A 143 2.36 -8.85 -10.92
CA VAL A 143 2.87 -9.49 -9.72
C VAL A 143 1.90 -10.57 -9.27
N GLU A 144 2.39 -11.80 -9.18
CA GLU A 144 1.60 -12.92 -8.69
C GLU A 144 1.46 -12.86 -7.17
N GLY A 145 0.30 -13.28 -6.66
CA GLY A 145 0.08 -13.35 -5.23
C GLY A 145 -1.37 -13.08 -4.82
N SER A 146 -1.55 -12.72 -3.55
CA SER A 146 -2.86 -12.41 -2.96
C SER A 146 -2.82 -11.06 -2.25
N LEU A 147 -3.99 -10.42 -2.17
CA LEU A 147 -4.21 -9.21 -1.39
C LEU A 147 -5.55 -9.33 -0.69
N THR A 148 -5.58 -9.01 0.60
CA THR A 148 -6.82 -8.89 1.37
C THR A 148 -6.83 -7.57 2.12
N ALA A 149 -8.02 -7.03 2.34
CA ALA A 149 -8.23 -5.81 3.10
C ALA A 149 -9.24 -6.07 4.22
N GLU A 150 -8.93 -5.62 5.43
CA GLU A 150 -9.78 -5.76 6.61
C GLU A 150 -9.85 -4.44 7.38
N ARG A 151 -11.07 -4.05 7.78
CA ARG A 151 -11.30 -2.91 8.66
C ARG A 151 -11.19 -3.37 10.12
N VAL A 152 -10.37 -2.66 10.90
CA VAL A 152 -10.15 -2.94 12.32
C VAL A 152 -10.34 -1.67 13.14
N GLU A 153 -11.09 -1.77 14.24
CA GLU A 153 -11.23 -0.68 15.20
C GLU A 153 -10.21 -0.88 16.33
N VAL A 154 -9.36 0.11 16.56
CA VAL A 154 -8.32 0.06 17.60
C VAL A 154 -8.48 1.24 18.57
N PRO A 155 -8.28 1.02 19.87
CA PRO A 155 -8.27 2.13 20.83
C PRO A 155 -7.06 3.03 20.55
N LEU A 156 -7.29 4.34 20.56
CA LEU A 156 -6.27 5.38 20.53
C LEU A 156 -5.57 5.43 21.90
N VAL A 157 -4.88 4.35 22.25
CA VAL A 157 -3.97 4.34 23.40
C VAL A 157 -2.69 4.99 22.92
N GLY A 158 -2.30 6.10 23.56
CA GLY A 158 -1.21 6.95 23.07
C GLY A 158 0.13 6.23 22.98
N SER A 159 0.45 5.67 21.81
CA SER A 159 1.80 5.38 21.28
C SER A 159 1.80 4.42 20.08
N TYR A 160 0.78 4.40 19.20
CA TYR A 160 0.93 3.67 17.91
C TYR A 160 1.77 4.44 16.87
N LEU A 161 2.10 5.71 17.15
CA LEU A 161 2.91 6.58 16.26
C LEU A 161 4.26 6.99 16.87
N CYS A 162 4.70 6.35 17.96
CA CYS A 162 6.05 6.58 18.49
C CYS A 162 6.67 5.23 18.88
N PRO A 163 7.87 4.88 18.38
CA PRO A 163 8.68 3.87 19.04
C PRO A 163 8.87 4.34 20.49
N THR A 164 8.60 3.46 21.44
CA THR A 164 8.96 3.70 22.84
C THR A 164 10.44 3.34 22.99
N ASP A 165 11.28 4.35 23.16
CA ASP A 165 12.57 4.21 23.85
C ASP A 165 12.37 4.31 25.37
#